data_AF-A0A924PET3-F1
#
_entry.id   AF-A0A924PET3-F1
#
_cell.length_a   1.000
_cell.length_b   1.000
_cell.length_c   1.000
_cell.angle_alpha   90.00
_cell.angle_beta   90.00
_cell.angle_gamma   90.00
#
_symmetry.space_group_name_H-M   'P 1'
#
loop_
_entity.id
_entity.type
_entity.pdbx_description
1 polymer ?
#
loop_
_entity_poly.entity_id
_entity_poly.type
_entity_poly.pdbx_seq_one_letter_code
_entity_poly.pdbx_strand_id
1 'polypeptide(L)'
;MSIAARHKKPGGFRNLVNSLETTPLPRREQLMAILRNDDPQFLAHVETAIFMFEEFKSVNGMMVAELMHEMKNEMTAVALALYHCSDEELVQKFVKNMASAQAFAYRDTASELAQVTVGQQTGARFRIIEKARELQQQGRILLKKYSPLYQDD
;
A
#
# COMPACT_ATOMS: atom_id res chain seq x y z
N MET A 1 1.93 1.48 -29.53
CA MET A 1 2.55 2.27 -28.43
C MET A 1 2.82 1.30 -27.30
N SER A 2 4.06 1.18 -26.84
CA SER A 2 4.45 0.20 -25.82
C SER A 2 3.87 0.55 -24.44
N ILE A 3 3.73 -0.44 -23.55
CA ILE A 3 3.18 -0.21 -22.20
C ILE A 3 4.14 0.70 -21.42
N ALA A 4 5.45 0.46 -21.51
CA ALA A 4 6.46 1.32 -20.89
C ALA A 4 6.35 2.76 -21.40
N ALA A 5 6.22 2.96 -22.71
CA ALA A 5 6.10 4.30 -23.30
C ALA A 5 4.87 5.10 -22.80
N ARG A 6 3.77 4.42 -22.44
CA ARG A 6 2.60 5.06 -21.84
C ARG A 6 2.87 5.53 -20.41
N HIS A 7 3.58 4.71 -19.63
CA HIS A 7 3.81 4.95 -18.20
C HIS A 7 5.08 5.75 -17.89
N LYS A 8 5.92 6.05 -18.89
CA LYS A 8 7.04 7.00 -18.77
C LYS A 8 6.62 8.47 -18.83
N LYS A 9 5.38 8.77 -19.20
CA LYS A 9 4.85 10.14 -19.19
C LYS A 9 4.64 10.61 -17.74
N PRO A 10 4.65 11.93 -17.46
CA PRO A 10 4.35 12.46 -16.12
C PRO A 10 3.04 11.88 -15.56
N GLY A 11 3.00 11.48 -14.30
CA GLY A 11 1.87 10.78 -13.67
C GLY A 11 1.82 9.28 -13.96
N GLY A 12 2.40 8.83 -15.06
CA GLY A 12 2.26 7.47 -15.58
C GLY A 12 2.94 6.41 -14.72
N PHE A 13 4.09 6.74 -14.15
CA PHE A 13 4.89 5.81 -13.35
C PHE A 13 4.23 5.55 -12.00
N ARG A 14 3.83 6.60 -11.30
CA ARG A 14 3.09 6.49 -10.04
C ARG A 14 1.79 5.72 -10.22
N ASN A 15 1.02 6.03 -11.27
CA ASN A 15 -0.21 5.31 -11.59
C ASN A 15 0.02 3.81 -11.82
N LEU A 16 1.12 3.46 -12.52
CA LEU A 16 1.49 2.06 -12.72
C LEU A 16 1.81 1.39 -11.39
N VAL A 17 2.69 1.98 -10.57
CA VAL A 17 3.08 1.41 -9.28
C VAL A 17 1.87 1.21 -8.37
N ASN A 18 1.03 2.23 -8.21
CA ASN A 18 -0.19 2.17 -7.40
C ASN A 18 -1.15 1.07 -7.89
N SER A 19 -1.31 0.93 -9.21
CA SER A 19 -2.11 -0.16 -9.78
C SER A 19 -1.53 -1.53 -9.46
N LEU A 20 -0.20 -1.67 -9.45
CA LEU A 20 0.47 -2.94 -9.21
C LEU A 20 0.48 -3.33 -7.73
N GLU A 21 0.46 -2.37 -6.81
CA GLU A 21 0.35 -2.60 -5.36
C GLU A 21 -1.00 -3.25 -4.97
N THR A 22 -2.02 -3.09 -5.80
CA THR A 22 -3.37 -3.65 -5.59
C THR A 22 -3.71 -4.83 -6.50
N THR A 23 -2.84 -5.12 -7.47
CA THR A 23 -3.09 -6.19 -8.43
C THR A 23 -2.74 -7.55 -7.80
N PRO A 24 -3.63 -8.56 -7.88
CA PRO A 24 -3.32 -9.91 -7.41
C PRO A 24 -2.04 -10.46 -8.03
N LEU A 25 -1.27 -11.23 -7.25
CA LEU A 25 0.05 -11.73 -7.65
C LEU A 25 0.10 -12.34 -9.06
N PRO A 26 -0.81 -13.25 -9.48
CA PRO A 26 -0.72 -13.85 -10.81
C PRO A 26 -0.84 -12.82 -11.94
N ARG A 27 -1.75 -11.85 -11.80
CA ARG A 27 -1.95 -10.80 -12.80
C ARG A 27 -0.80 -9.80 -12.80
N ARG A 28 -0.24 -9.51 -11.63
CA ARG A 28 0.93 -8.65 -11.51
C ARG A 28 2.16 -9.27 -12.17
N GLU A 29 2.41 -10.56 -11.94
CA GLU A 29 3.52 -11.29 -12.58
C GLU A 29 3.41 -11.26 -14.11
N GLN A 30 2.20 -11.42 -14.64
CA GLN A 30 1.94 -11.25 -16.08
C GLN A 30 2.30 -9.84 -16.57
N LEU A 31 1.87 -8.80 -15.86
CA LEU A 31 2.20 -7.40 -16.21
C LEU A 31 3.71 -7.13 -16.11
N MET A 32 4.38 -7.64 -15.08
CA MET A 32 5.84 -7.54 -14.93
C MET A 32 6.57 -8.25 -16.07
N ALA A 33 6.11 -9.43 -16.50
CA ALA A 33 6.70 -10.15 -17.61
C ALA A 33 6.56 -9.39 -18.94
N ILE A 34 5.40 -8.76 -19.18
CA ILE A 34 5.21 -7.89 -20.34
C ILE A 34 6.16 -6.69 -20.30
N LEU A 35 6.26 -6.01 -19.14
CA LEU A 35 7.18 -4.89 -18.95
C LEU A 35 8.65 -5.32 -19.11
N ARG A 36 9.01 -6.53 -18.69
CA ARG A 36 10.37 -7.07 -18.83
C ARG A 36 10.80 -7.19 -20.29
N ASN A 37 9.89 -7.66 -21.13
CA ASN A 37 10.13 -7.82 -22.56
C ASN A 37 10.15 -6.47 -23.30
N ASP A 38 9.39 -5.50 -22.80
CA ASP A 38 9.25 -4.17 -23.39
C ASP A 38 10.40 -3.23 -23.02
N ASP A 39 10.67 -3.09 -21.72
CA ASP A 39 11.74 -2.26 -21.17
C ASP A 39 12.21 -2.77 -19.79
N PRO A 40 13.30 -3.56 -19.73
CA PRO A 40 13.80 -4.13 -18.48
C PRO A 40 14.37 -3.06 -17.53
N GLN A 41 14.88 -1.94 -18.06
CA GLN A 41 15.39 -0.85 -17.22
C GLN A 41 14.24 -0.13 -16.52
N PHE A 42 13.16 0.16 -17.23
CA PHE A 42 11.94 0.72 -16.65
C PHE A 42 11.34 -0.22 -15.60
N LEU A 43 11.28 -1.53 -15.89
CA LEU A 43 10.79 -2.53 -14.95
C LEU A 43 11.59 -2.52 -13.64
N ALA A 44 12.93 -2.43 -13.68
CA ALA A 44 13.75 -2.38 -12.48
C ALA A 44 13.34 -1.20 -11.57
N HIS A 45 13.03 -0.04 -12.15
CA HIS A 45 12.52 1.09 -11.37
C HIS A 45 11.14 0.82 -10.78
N VAL A 46 10.23 0.20 -11.53
CA VAL A 46 8.90 -0.20 -11.03
C VAL A 46 9.03 -1.18 -9.86
N GLU A 47 9.85 -2.22 -9.99
CA GLU A 47 10.06 -3.24 -8.95
C GLU A 47 10.60 -2.62 -7.64
N THR A 48 11.53 -1.66 -7.74
CA THR A 48 12.06 -0.94 -6.57
C THR A 48 11.04 0.00 -5.91
N ALA A 49 10.03 0.44 -6.66
CA ALA A 49 9.05 1.40 -6.19
C ALA A 49 7.82 0.75 -5.53
N ILE A 50 7.44 -0.47 -5.96
CA ILE A 50 6.29 -1.19 -5.41
C ILE A 50 6.49 -1.44 -3.92
N PHE A 51 5.52 -0.98 -3.13
CA PHE A 51 5.41 -1.28 -1.72
C PHE A 51 4.16 -2.11 -1.45
N MET A 52 4.35 -3.34 -1.01
CA MET A 52 3.25 -4.23 -0.66
C MET A 52 2.76 -4.01 0.75
N PHE A 53 1.48 -4.27 0.99
CA PHE A 53 0.87 -4.11 2.31
C PHE A 53 1.61 -4.94 3.38
N GLU A 54 2.09 -6.12 3.03
CA GLU A 54 2.83 -7.01 3.91
C GLU A 54 4.19 -6.42 4.36
N GLU A 55 4.74 -5.45 3.62
CA GLU A 55 6.02 -4.79 3.94
C GLU A 55 5.91 -3.84 5.14
N PHE A 56 4.69 -3.48 5.58
CA PHE A 56 4.50 -2.70 6.81
C PHE A 56 5.09 -3.38 8.05
N LYS A 57 5.31 -4.70 8.04
CA LYS A 57 6.06 -5.40 9.10
C LYS A 57 7.44 -4.79 9.36
N SER A 58 8.12 -4.43 8.28
CA SER A 58 9.48 -3.86 8.27
C SER A 58 9.53 -2.36 8.55
N VAL A 59 8.40 -1.65 8.44
CA VAL A 59 8.31 -0.21 8.69
C VAL A 59 8.50 0.08 10.19
N ASN A 60 9.13 1.19 10.56
CA ASN A 60 9.31 1.57 11.96
C ASN A 60 7.95 1.72 12.67
N GLY A 61 7.82 1.22 13.90
CA GLY A 61 6.59 1.33 14.69
C GLY A 61 6.10 2.77 14.86
N MET A 62 7.01 3.74 15.03
CA MET A 62 6.64 5.16 15.13
C MET A 62 5.96 5.68 13.84
N MET A 63 6.40 5.21 12.67
CA MET A 63 5.78 5.57 11.39
C MET A 63 4.42 4.89 11.21
N VAL A 64 4.26 3.66 11.70
CA VAL A 64 2.95 2.99 11.73
C VAL A 64 2.00 3.72 12.67
N ALA A 65 2.48 4.20 13.83
CA ALA A 65 1.68 4.99 14.75
C ALA A 65 1.23 6.32 14.12
N GLU A 66 2.13 6.98 13.39
CA GLU A 66 1.81 8.20 12.64
C GLU A 66 0.72 7.95 11.58
N LEU A 67 0.84 6.84 10.85
CA LEU A 67 -0.18 6.40 9.89
C LEU A 67 -1.53 6.15 10.58
N MET A 68 -1.54 5.45 11.72
CA MET A 68 -2.77 5.21 12.50
C MET A 68 -3.37 6.50 13.06
N HIS A 69 -2.55 7.48 13.41
CA HIS A 69 -3.01 8.81 13.81
C HIS A 69 -3.74 9.53 12.67
N GLU A 70 -3.16 9.54 11.48
CA GLU A 70 -3.78 10.16 10.31
C GLU A 70 -5.06 9.44 9.87
N MET A 71 -5.12 8.12 10.05
CA MET A 71 -6.27 7.29 9.70
C MET A 71 -7.33 7.17 10.81
N LYS A 72 -7.26 7.97 11.89
CA LYS A 72 -8.18 7.86 13.04
C LYS A 72 -9.68 7.88 12.70
N ASN A 73 -10.04 8.55 11.61
CA ASN A 73 -11.42 8.65 11.12
C ASN A 73 -11.76 7.61 10.03
N GLU A 74 -10.82 6.74 9.67
CA GLU A 74 -10.92 5.73 8.61
C GLU A 74 -10.73 4.31 9.19
N MET A 75 -11.15 4.07 10.44
CA MET A 75 -10.95 2.78 11.13
C MET A 75 -11.62 1.60 10.42
N THR A 76 -12.70 1.83 9.67
CA THR A 76 -13.31 0.83 8.80
C THR A 76 -12.33 0.33 7.73
N ALA A 77 -11.52 1.20 7.13
CA ALA A 77 -10.50 0.79 6.17
C ALA A 77 -9.44 -0.08 6.87
N VAL A 78 -9.01 0.28 8.08
CA VAL A 78 -8.04 -0.52 8.84
C VAL A 78 -8.62 -1.89 9.20
N ALA A 79 -9.88 -1.95 9.65
CA ALA A 79 -10.59 -3.19 9.96
C ALA A 79 -10.72 -4.10 8.72
N LEU A 80 -11.15 -3.56 7.58
CA LEU A 80 -11.27 -4.31 6.32
C LEU A 80 -9.91 -4.84 5.82
N ALA A 81 -8.85 -4.05 5.95
CA ALA A 81 -7.52 -4.43 5.48
C ALA A 81 -6.91 -5.59 6.28
N LEU A 82 -7.14 -5.59 7.60
CA LEU A 82 -6.63 -6.58 8.55
C LEU A 82 -7.57 -7.76 8.77
N TYR A 83 -8.82 -7.70 8.27
CA TYR A 83 -9.82 -8.75 8.43
C TYR A 83 -9.30 -10.11 7.98
N HIS A 84 -9.29 -11.10 8.90
CA HIS A 84 -8.79 -12.46 8.65
C HIS A 84 -7.39 -12.50 7.99
N CYS A 85 -6.55 -11.51 8.26
CA CYS A 85 -5.17 -11.53 7.79
C CYS A 85 -4.44 -12.69 8.47
N SER A 86 -3.90 -13.62 7.66
CA SER A 86 -3.16 -14.78 8.16
C SER A 86 -1.80 -14.42 8.74
N ASP A 87 -1.31 -13.22 8.45
CA ASP A 87 -0.05 -12.71 8.96
C ASP A 87 -0.27 -12.01 10.31
N GLU A 88 -0.15 -12.78 11.39
CA GLU A 88 -0.36 -12.27 12.75
C GLU A 88 0.64 -11.18 13.13
N GLU A 89 1.88 -11.25 12.66
CA GLU A 89 2.90 -10.24 12.95
C GLU A 89 2.53 -8.88 12.34
N LEU A 90 1.98 -8.90 11.12
CA LEU A 90 1.47 -7.70 10.46
C LEU A 90 0.28 -7.11 11.24
N VAL A 91 -0.69 -7.94 11.63
CA VAL A 91 -1.84 -7.48 12.43
C VAL A 91 -1.37 -6.86 13.74
N GLN A 92 -0.49 -7.55 14.47
CA GLN A 92 0.08 -7.05 15.73
C GLN A 92 0.86 -5.75 15.52
N LYS A 93 1.57 -5.61 14.40
CA LYS A 93 2.30 -4.38 14.06
C LYS A 93 1.37 -3.18 14.01
N PHE A 94 0.20 -3.29 13.39
CA PHE A 94 -0.78 -2.20 13.36
C PHE A 94 -1.39 -1.98 14.74
N VAL A 95 -1.95 -3.03 15.35
CA VAL A 95 -2.70 -2.92 16.62
C VAL A 95 -1.83 -2.38 17.77
N LYS A 96 -0.57 -2.79 17.87
CA LYS A 96 0.32 -2.33 18.96
C LYS A 96 0.76 -0.87 18.82
N ASN A 97 0.68 -0.30 17.62
CA ASN A 97 1.06 1.08 17.34
C ASN A 97 -0.16 2.02 17.24
N MET A 98 -1.37 1.51 17.50
CA MET A 98 -2.56 2.34 17.68
C MET A 98 -2.55 3.02 19.04
N ALA A 99 -3.02 4.27 19.09
CA ALA A 99 -3.38 4.90 20.36
C ALA A 99 -4.60 4.20 20.98
N SER A 100 -4.76 4.26 22.31
CA SER A 100 -5.85 3.55 23.02
C SER A 100 -7.25 3.82 22.44
N ALA A 101 -7.54 5.07 22.06
CA ALA A 101 -8.81 5.44 21.44
C ALA A 101 -9.00 4.81 20.05
N GLN A 102 -7.94 4.72 19.25
CA GLN A 102 -7.97 4.09 17.93
C GLN A 102 -8.12 2.57 18.05
N ALA A 103 -7.43 1.95 18.99
CA ALA A 103 -7.54 0.52 19.26
C ALA A 103 -8.96 0.15 19.70
N PHE A 104 -9.61 0.99 20.51
CA PHE A 104 -11.02 0.82 20.87
C PHE A 104 -11.93 0.92 19.64
N ALA A 105 -11.82 2.00 18.85
CA ALA A 105 -12.63 2.20 17.65
C ALA A 105 -12.41 1.08 16.61
N TYR A 106 -11.16 0.65 16.41
CA TYR A 106 -10.83 -0.48 15.54
C TYR A 106 -11.51 -1.77 15.99
N ARG A 107 -11.45 -2.11 17.29
CA ARG A 107 -12.07 -3.33 17.81
C ARG A 107 -13.58 -3.31 17.67
N ASP A 108 -14.19 -2.17 17.97
CA ASP A 108 -15.63 -1.94 17.82
C ASP A 108 -16.05 -2.17 16.36
N THR A 109 -15.42 -1.45 15.42
CA THR A 109 -15.67 -1.60 13.98
C THR A 109 -15.38 -3.02 13.47
N ALA A 110 -14.29 -3.66 13.92
CA ALA A 110 -13.94 -5.01 13.50
C ALA A 110 -14.94 -6.06 13.98
N SER A 111 -15.58 -5.84 15.14
CA SER A 111 -16.60 -6.76 15.68
C SER A 111 -17.91 -6.74 14.88
N GLU A 112 -18.19 -5.64 14.18
CA GLU A 112 -19.35 -5.48 13.31
C GLU A 112 -19.15 -6.11 11.91
N LEU A 113 -17.89 -6.41 11.54
CA LEU A 113 -17.58 -7.03 10.24
C LEU A 113 -17.98 -8.51 10.25
N ALA A 114 -19.13 -8.84 9.65
CA ALA A 114 -19.57 -10.22 9.49
C ALA A 114 -19.00 -10.91 8.24
N GLN A 115 -18.76 -10.15 7.17
CA GLN A 115 -18.23 -10.66 5.90
C GLN A 115 -17.45 -9.57 5.18
N VAL A 116 -16.30 -9.94 4.62
CA VAL A 116 -15.45 -9.03 3.84
C VAL A 116 -15.07 -9.72 2.53
N THR A 117 -15.33 -9.03 1.43
CA THR A 117 -14.93 -9.50 0.10
C THR A 117 -13.45 -9.19 -0.15
N VAL A 118 -12.80 -9.98 -1.01
CA VAL A 118 -11.40 -9.74 -1.43
C VAL A 118 -11.25 -8.33 -2.04
N GLY A 119 -12.26 -7.84 -2.76
CA GLY A 119 -12.26 -6.49 -3.33
C GLY A 119 -12.23 -5.39 -2.25
N GLN A 120 -13.07 -5.51 -1.22
CA GLN A 120 -13.06 -4.57 -0.09
C GLN A 120 -11.73 -4.60 0.65
N GLN A 121 -11.19 -5.78 0.92
CA GLN A 121 -9.89 -5.92 1.57
C GLN A 121 -8.77 -5.29 0.73
N THR A 122 -8.76 -5.53 -0.58
CA THR A 122 -7.76 -4.97 -1.49
C THR A 122 -7.85 -3.44 -1.57
N GLY A 123 -9.05 -2.89 -1.71
CA GLY A 123 -9.27 -1.44 -1.72
C GLY A 123 -8.89 -0.78 -0.39
N ALA A 124 -9.17 -1.46 0.73
CA ALA A 124 -8.77 -0.99 2.05
C ALA A 124 -7.25 -0.98 2.25
N ARG A 125 -6.56 -2.05 1.82
CA ARG A 125 -5.08 -2.13 1.84
C ARG A 125 -4.46 -1.05 0.96
N PHE A 126 -5.03 -0.82 -0.23
CA PHE A 126 -4.61 0.28 -1.10
C PHE A 126 -4.71 1.63 -0.41
N ARG A 127 -5.86 1.91 0.22
CA ARG A 127 -6.10 3.17 0.92
C ARG A 127 -5.06 3.43 2.01
N ILE A 128 -4.66 2.39 2.75
CA ILE A 128 -3.60 2.48 3.77
C ILE A 128 -2.25 2.80 3.12
N ILE A 129 -1.90 2.15 2.01
CA ILE A 129 -0.66 2.42 1.28
C ILE A 129 -0.68 3.86 0.74
N GLU A 130 -1.76 4.30 0.09
CA GLU A 130 -1.91 5.68 -0.40
C GLU A 130 -1.71 6.70 0.73
N LYS A 131 -2.34 6.48 1.89
CA LYS A 131 -2.18 7.36 3.04
C LYS A 131 -0.72 7.39 3.52
N ALA A 132 -0.05 6.25 3.55
CA ALA A 132 1.36 6.17 3.90
C ALA A 132 2.26 6.88 2.87
N ARG A 133 1.91 6.84 1.58
CA ARG A 133 2.57 7.61 0.51
C ARG A 133 2.38 9.11 0.66
N GLU A 134 1.18 9.57 1.01
CA GLU A 134 0.90 10.98 1.32
C GLU A 134 1.79 11.46 2.49
N LEU A 135 1.85 10.68 3.56
CA LEU A 135 2.71 10.96 4.72
C LEU A 135 4.20 10.92 4.37
N GLN A 136 4.60 10.07 3.43
CA GLN A 136 5.97 10.04 2.89
C GLN A 136 6.31 11.32 2.14
N GLN A 137 5.39 11.85 1.33
CA GLN A 137 5.58 13.14 0.64
C GLN A 137 5.74 14.31 1.62
N GLN A 138 5.08 14.22 2.78
CA GLN A 138 5.22 15.18 3.88
C GLN A 138 6.49 14.98 4.72
N GLY A 139 7.30 13.93 4.43
CA GLY A 139 8.49 13.60 5.21
C GLY A 139 8.23 12.97 6.58
N ARG A 140 6.97 12.58 6.86
CA ARG A 140 6.55 11.99 8.16
C ARG A 140 6.79 10.47 8.22
N ILE A 141 6.79 9.80 7.06
CA ILE A 141 7.04 8.36 6.92
C ILE A 141 8.12 8.10 5.87
N LEU A 142 8.92 7.04 6.04
CA LEU A 142 9.86 6.56 5.04
C LEU A 142 9.40 5.20 4.51
N LEU A 143 9.10 5.15 3.21
CA LEU A 143 8.86 3.90 2.45
C LEU A 143 9.83 3.84 1.26
N LYS A 144 9.72 2.79 0.45
CA LYS A 144 10.42 2.69 -0.84
C LYS A 144 10.17 3.93 -1.69
N LYS A 145 11.21 4.54 -2.24
CA LYS A 145 11.07 5.78 -3.02
C LYS A 145 10.66 5.48 -4.45
N TYR A 146 9.85 6.35 -5.05
CA TYR A 146 9.68 6.35 -6.50
C TYR A 146 11.01 6.72 -7.17
N SER A 147 11.22 6.21 -8.38
CA SER A 147 12.42 6.53 -9.15
C SER A 147 12.48 8.03 -9.45
N PRO A 148 13.63 8.70 -9.21
CA PRO A 148 13.78 10.12 -9.53
C PRO A 148 13.72 10.40 -11.04
N LEU A 149 13.88 9.37 -11.88
CA LEU A 149 13.83 9.49 -13.34
C LEU A 149 12.40 9.63 -13.89
N TYR A 150 11.38 9.25 -13.11
CA TYR A 150 9.98 9.21 -13.55
C TYR A 150 9.07 9.94 -12.56
N GLN A 151 9.50 11.14 -12.14
CA GLN A 151 8.72 11.98 -11.24
C GLN A 151 7.52 12.58 -11.95
N ASP A 152 6.45 12.78 -11.19
CA ASP A 152 5.34 13.63 -11.57
C ASP A 152 5.84 15.05 -11.26
N ASP A 153 6.01 15.90 -12.28
CA ASP A 153 6.61 17.25 -12.19
C ASP A 153 6.25 18.05 -10.92
#